data_AF-A0A106Q7N5-F1
#
_entry.id   AF-A0A106Q7N5-F1
#
_cell.length_a   1.000
_cell.length_b   1.000
_cell.length_c   1.000
_cell.angle_alpha   90.00
_cell.angle_beta   90.00
_cell.angle_gamma   90.00
#
_symmetry.space_group_name_H-M   'P 1'
#
loop_
_entity.id
_entity.type
_entity.pdbx_description
1 polymer ?
#
loop_
_entity_poly.entity_id
_entity_poly.type
_entity_poly.pdbx_seq_one_letter_code
_entity_poly.pdbx_strand_id
1 'polypeptide(L)'
;MFGRRRIEPSVQSKKYSMHGVRGECDLIVETDRAILLIELKKKSMTRAAQAGDSCSGFFDLFGGVLSAQKQLGQHELVLRRYGYLEFEDGAQVRLKNRGVERLAVTLLDWGGTQDSMVLRGIAPVLIGSSLNYPNATEDQIKQLAKVNRTLSALGTQQAELLELGVEPRDLHTNWSFMSVPQLMALLNGVHNADSFYTALRSVRSVHTGSLDFYQELAWWPDTALSGPAIDTETLESE
;
A
#
# COMPACT_ATOMS: atom_id res chain seq x y z
N MET A 1 11.42 2.48 12.60
CA MET A 1 10.47 1.35 12.70
C MET A 1 11.06 0.10 12.04
N PHE A 2 11.35 0.12 10.74
CA PHE A 2 11.92 -1.03 10.00
C PHE A 2 13.32 -1.48 10.46
N GLY A 3 14.30 -0.58 10.62
CA GLY A 3 15.66 -0.96 11.04
C GLY A 3 15.73 -1.67 12.40
N ARG A 4 14.84 -1.35 13.35
CA ARG A 4 14.73 -2.07 14.64
C ARG A 4 14.30 -3.53 14.47
N ARG A 5 13.73 -3.88 13.32
CA ARG A 5 13.28 -5.22 12.93
C ARG A 5 14.19 -5.88 11.90
N ARG A 6 15.41 -5.36 11.71
CA ARG A 6 16.38 -5.84 10.70
C ARG A 6 15.80 -5.84 9.27
N ILE A 7 14.88 -4.92 9.01
CA ILE A 7 14.37 -4.64 7.67
C ILE A 7 15.06 -3.38 7.22
N GLU A 8 15.98 -3.52 6.27
CA GLU A 8 16.62 -2.39 5.59
C GLU A 8 15.89 -2.17 4.26
N PRO A 9 15.15 -1.05 4.10
CA PRO A 9 14.57 -0.71 2.81
C PRO A 9 15.67 -0.58 1.75
N SER A 10 15.49 -1.18 0.58
CA SER A 10 16.44 -1.02 -0.52
C SER A 10 16.40 0.38 -1.13
N VAL A 11 15.27 1.07 -0.95
CA VAL A 11 15.08 2.46 -1.36
C VAL A 11 14.37 3.22 -0.26
N GLN A 12 14.85 4.44 -0.01
CA GLN A 12 14.22 5.40 0.90
C GLN A 12 14.32 6.81 0.28
N SER A 13 13.16 7.41 -0.03
CA SER A 13 13.01 8.75 -0.59
C SER A 13 13.91 9.03 -1.79
N LYS A 14 13.85 8.15 -2.81
CA LYS A 14 14.67 8.28 -4.03
C LYS A 14 13.83 8.56 -5.25
N LYS A 15 14.40 9.36 -6.15
CA LYS A 15 13.83 9.72 -7.45
C LYS A 15 14.42 8.87 -8.55
N TYR A 16 13.64 8.68 -9.60
CA TYR A 16 14.07 8.08 -10.85
C TYR A 16 13.53 8.86 -12.05
N SER A 17 14.27 8.79 -13.15
CA SER A 17 13.86 9.29 -14.46
C SER A 17 14.31 8.28 -15.51
N MET A 18 13.40 7.39 -15.91
CA MET A 18 13.71 6.24 -16.76
C MET A 18 12.66 6.10 -17.87
N HIS A 19 13.12 5.94 -19.11
CA HIS A 19 12.26 5.83 -20.31
C HIS A 19 11.18 6.92 -20.43
N GLY A 20 11.52 8.17 -20.10
CA GLY A 20 10.59 9.30 -20.16
C GLY A 20 9.59 9.38 -19.01
N VAL A 21 9.61 8.42 -18.07
CA VAL A 21 8.81 8.44 -16.85
C VAL A 21 9.65 8.95 -15.69
N ARG A 22 9.11 9.92 -14.95
CA ARG A 22 9.69 10.41 -13.70
C ARG A 22 8.85 9.97 -12.52
N GLY A 23 9.49 9.62 -11.43
CA GLY A 23 8.81 9.23 -10.19
C GLY A 23 9.72 9.35 -8.98
N GLU A 24 9.09 9.24 -7.81
CA GLU A 24 9.75 9.21 -6.51
C GLU A 24 9.13 8.09 -5.70
N CYS A 25 9.96 7.23 -5.13
CA CYS A 25 9.54 6.17 -4.24
C CYS A 25 9.91 6.55 -2.80
N ASP A 26 8.90 6.60 -1.93
CA ASP A 26 9.10 6.88 -0.50
C ASP A 26 9.87 5.74 0.17
N LEU A 27 9.39 4.50 0.05
CA LEU A 27 10.10 3.32 0.54
C LEU A 27 9.90 2.11 -0.39
N ILE A 28 10.94 1.31 -0.56
CA ILE A 28 10.85 -0.04 -1.15
C ILE A 28 11.47 -1.05 -0.20
N VAL A 29 10.74 -2.12 0.07
CA VAL A 29 11.24 -3.29 0.78
C VAL A 29 11.21 -4.49 -0.17
N GLU A 30 12.32 -5.21 -0.26
CA GLU A 30 12.46 -6.36 -1.13
C GLU A 30 12.48 -7.67 -0.34
N THR A 31 11.81 -8.68 -0.88
CA THR A 31 11.88 -10.07 -0.41
C THR A 31 12.24 -10.97 -1.58
N ASP A 32 12.41 -12.26 -1.31
CA ASP A 32 12.58 -13.25 -2.38
C ASP A 32 11.29 -13.45 -3.19
N ARG A 33 10.13 -13.08 -2.64
CA ARG A 33 8.81 -13.34 -3.23
C ARG A 33 8.17 -12.11 -3.87
N ALA A 34 8.44 -10.92 -3.35
CA ALA A 34 7.76 -9.69 -3.74
C ALA A 34 8.62 -8.43 -3.52
N ILE A 35 8.27 -7.38 -4.27
CA ILE A 35 8.71 -6.00 -4.07
C ILE A 35 7.55 -5.22 -3.44
N LEU A 36 7.76 -4.72 -2.23
CA LEU A 36 6.77 -3.94 -1.49
C LEU A 36 7.04 -2.46 -1.76
N LEU A 37 6.15 -1.84 -2.53
CA LEU A 37 6.17 -0.40 -2.81
C LEU A 37 5.33 0.29 -1.73
N ILE A 38 5.95 1.20 -0.98
CA ILE A 38 5.31 1.84 0.16
C ILE A 38 5.29 3.36 -0.05
N GLU A 39 4.10 3.95 0.03
CA GLU A 39 3.87 5.39 -0.14
C GLU A 39 3.34 6.00 1.17
N LEU A 40 3.98 7.06 1.65
CA LEU A 40 3.63 7.75 2.90
C LEU A 40 2.76 8.98 2.62
N LYS A 41 1.54 8.98 3.14
CA LYS A 41 0.61 10.11 3.09
C LYS A 41 0.60 10.87 4.41
N LYS A 42 1.17 12.08 4.36
CA LYS A 42 1.24 13.01 5.50
C LYS A 42 -0.09 13.69 5.83
N LYS A 43 -1.05 13.73 4.90
CA LYS A 43 -2.29 14.50 5.06
C LYS A 43 -3.26 13.77 6.00
N SER A 44 -3.72 14.47 7.04
CA SER A 44 -4.82 14.02 7.89
C SER A 44 -6.18 14.33 7.27
N MET A 45 -7.25 13.69 7.75
CA MET A 45 -8.63 14.12 7.46
C MET A 45 -8.81 15.59 7.86
N THR A 46 -9.54 16.34 7.04
CA THR A 46 -9.92 17.72 7.36
C THR A 46 -10.91 17.76 8.53
N ARG A 47 -10.99 18.91 9.21
CA ARG A 47 -11.99 19.13 10.26
C ARG A 47 -13.42 18.95 9.76
N ALA A 48 -13.70 19.31 8.51
CA ALA A 48 -15.00 19.11 7.89
C ALA A 48 -15.34 17.62 7.76
N ALA A 49 -14.39 16.81 7.28
CA ALA A 49 -14.53 15.36 7.23
C ALA A 49 -14.72 14.74 8.63
N GLN A 50 -13.96 15.21 9.63
CA GLN A 50 -14.10 14.77 11.02
C GLN A 50 -15.45 15.18 11.66
N ALA A 51 -16.03 16.30 11.20
CA ALA A 51 -17.35 16.77 11.62
C ALA A 51 -18.51 16.08 10.88
N GLY A 52 -18.23 15.10 10.01
CA GLY A 52 -19.25 14.32 9.32
C GLY A 52 -19.71 14.89 7.97
N ASP A 53 -18.98 15.83 7.38
CA ASP A 53 -19.26 16.25 6.00
C ASP A 53 -18.91 15.11 5.02
N SER A 54 -19.93 14.42 4.51
CA SER A 54 -19.75 13.22 3.68
C SER A 54 -18.94 13.47 2.42
N CYS A 55 -19.04 14.66 1.83
CA CYS A 55 -18.32 15.04 0.61
C CYS A 55 -16.82 15.19 0.88
N SER A 56 -16.46 15.98 1.91
CA SER A 56 -15.09 16.15 2.37
C SER A 56 -14.50 14.84 2.87
N GLY A 57 -15.32 14.03 3.58
CA GLY A 57 -14.96 12.68 4.02
C GLY A 57 -14.58 11.79 2.86
N PHE A 58 -15.40 11.74 1.82
CA PHE A 58 -15.10 10.96 0.61
C PHE A 58 -13.78 11.42 -0.04
N PHE A 59 -13.55 12.72 -0.19
CA PHE A 59 -12.35 13.23 -0.85
C PHE A 59 -11.07 13.03 -0.04
N ASP A 60 -11.11 13.26 1.26
CA ASP A 60 -9.94 13.07 2.10
C ASP A 60 -9.59 11.58 2.21
N LEU A 61 -10.60 10.73 2.35
CA LEU A 61 -10.44 9.30 2.50
C LEU A 61 -10.05 8.64 1.17
N PHE A 62 -10.98 8.55 0.23
CA PHE A 62 -10.77 7.82 -1.02
C PHE A 62 -9.86 8.60 -1.97
N GLY A 63 -9.97 9.92 -2.03
CA GLY A 63 -9.08 10.72 -2.87
C GLY A 63 -7.60 10.58 -2.45
N GLY A 64 -7.33 10.52 -1.15
CA GLY A 64 -5.99 10.28 -0.61
C GLY A 64 -5.44 8.90 -0.97
N VAL A 65 -6.21 7.85 -0.69
CA VAL A 65 -5.83 6.46 -0.94
C VAL A 65 -5.67 6.18 -2.43
N LEU A 66 -6.64 6.57 -3.25
CA LEU A 66 -6.60 6.34 -4.70
C LEU A 66 -5.42 7.08 -5.35
N SER A 67 -5.09 8.29 -4.86
CA SER A 67 -3.91 9.02 -5.34
C SER A 67 -2.61 8.30 -4.96
N ALA A 68 -2.53 7.70 -3.77
CA ALA A 68 -1.38 6.87 -3.37
C ALA A 68 -1.26 5.63 -4.26
N GLN A 69 -2.38 4.93 -4.47
CA GLN A 69 -2.42 3.72 -5.29
C GLN A 69 -2.10 4.00 -6.76
N LYS A 70 -2.47 5.18 -7.29
CA LYS A 70 -2.08 5.63 -8.63
C LYS A 70 -0.57 5.81 -8.75
N GLN A 71 0.07 6.39 -7.74
CA GLN A 71 1.52 6.60 -7.72
C GLN A 71 2.26 5.26 -7.62
N LEU A 72 1.85 4.41 -6.68
CA LEU A 72 2.37 3.04 -6.55
C LEU A 72 2.16 2.22 -7.83
N GLY A 73 1.02 2.38 -8.50
CA GLY A 73 0.74 1.76 -9.79
C GLY A 73 1.63 2.23 -10.93
N GLN A 74 2.05 3.50 -10.92
CA GLN A 74 3.03 3.99 -11.89
C GLN A 74 4.38 3.28 -11.71
N HIS A 75 4.83 3.11 -10.47
CA HIS A 75 6.06 2.40 -10.17
C HIS A 75 5.98 0.92 -10.57
N GLU A 76 4.85 0.26 -10.26
CA GLU A 76 4.63 -1.13 -10.69
C GLU A 76 4.64 -1.27 -12.21
N LEU A 77 4.00 -0.35 -12.95
CA LEU A 77 4.00 -0.38 -14.41
C LEU A 77 5.41 -0.28 -14.99
N VAL A 78 6.22 0.67 -14.51
CA VAL A 78 7.62 0.82 -14.96
C VAL A 78 8.39 -0.47 -14.64
N LEU A 79 8.26 -0.98 -13.42
CA LEU A 79 8.93 -2.18 -12.96
C LEU A 79 8.53 -3.43 -13.78
N ARG A 80 7.25 -3.59 -14.14
CA ARG A 80 6.78 -4.70 -14.97
C ARG A 80 7.16 -4.55 -16.44
N ARG A 81 7.07 -3.34 -16.98
CA ARG A 81 7.35 -3.04 -18.38
C ARG A 81 8.83 -3.22 -18.72
N TYR A 82 9.73 -2.83 -17.81
CA TYR A 82 11.17 -2.85 -18.06
C TYR A 82 11.92 -3.89 -17.23
N GLY A 83 11.26 -4.53 -16.27
CA GLY A 83 11.86 -5.52 -15.38
C GLY A 83 12.70 -4.93 -14.24
N TYR A 84 12.87 -3.60 -14.18
CA TYR A 84 13.60 -2.92 -13.11
C TYR A 84 13.17 -1.45 -12.94
N LEU A 85 13.57 -0.87 -11.81
CA LEU A 85 13.63 0.57 -11.53
C LEU A 85 15.08 0.94 -11.25
N GLU A 86 15.60 1.94 -11.95
CA GLU A 86 16.92 2.52 -11.71
C GLU A 86 16.77 3.95 -11.20
N PHE A 87 17.35 4.23 -10.05
CA PHE A 87 17.25 5.52 -9.36
C PHE A 87 18.41 6.44 -9.75
N GLU A 88 18.24 7.74 -9.51
CA GLU A 88 19.23 8.78 -9.87
C GLU A 88 20.59 8.59 -9.18
N ASP A 89 20.64 7.88 -8.06
CA ASP A 89 21.87 7.55 -7.33
C ASP A 89 22.52 6.21 -7.76
N GLY A 90 21.98 5.58 -8.82
CA GLY A 90 22.44 4.29 -9.33
C GLY A 90 21.90 3.08 -8.58
N ALA A 91 21.08 3.25 -7.52
CA ALA A 91 20.39 2.13 -6.90
C ALA A 91 19.42 1.48 -7.90
N GLN A 92 19.24 0.16 -7.79
CA GLN A 92 18.39 -0.58 -8.72
C GLN A 92 17.54 -1.62 -7.99
N VAL A 93 16.26 -1.68 -8.34
CA VAL A 93 15.32 -2.71 -7.90
C VAL A 93 14.89 -3.51 -9.12
N ARG A 94 15.04 -4.85 -9.12
CA ARG A 94 14.77 -5.71 -10.29
C ARG A 94 13.60 -6.65 -10.04
N LEU A 95 12.61 -6.73 -10.92
CA LEU A 95 11.42 -7.56 -10.70
C LEU A 95 11.74 -9.04 -10.45
N LYS A 96 12.57 -9.68 -11.31
CA LYS A 96 13.01 -11.08 -11.18
C LYS A 96 11.86 -12.08 -10.93
N ASN A 97 10.74 -11.94 -11.65
CA ASN A 97 9.53 -12.77 -11.49
C ASN A 97 8.86 -12.71 -10.09
N ARG A 98 9.23 -11.72 -9.27
CA ARG A 98 8.59 -11.48 -7.97
C ARG A 98 7.24 -10.79 -8.15
N GLY A 99 6.36 -10.95 -7.16
CA GLY A 99 5.14 -10.14 -7.06
C GLY A 99 5.42 -8.67 -6.75
N VAL A 100 4.40 -7.83 -6.83
CA VAL A 100 4.47 -6.43 -6.42
C VAL A 100 3.31 -6.16 -5.46
N GLU A 101 3.62 -5.61 -4.30
CA GLU A 101 2.65 -5.22 -3.27
C GLU A 101 2.62 -3.70 -3.15
N ARG A 102 1.43 -3.11 -3.04
CA ARG A 102 1.21 -1.66 -2.95
C ARG A 102 0.65 -1.28 -1.60
N LEU A 103 1.47 -0.65 -0.77
CA LEU A 103 1.10 -0.24 0.57
C LEU A 103 1.05 1.29 0.69
N ALA A 104 -0.17 1.82 0.79
CA ALA A 104 -0.36 3.22 1.18
C ALA A 104 -0.38 3.32 2.72
N VAL A 105 0.41 4.23 3.29
CA VAL A 105 0.52 4.41 4.74
C VAL A 105 0.18 5.85 5.11
N THR A 106 -0.80 6.06 5.98
CA THR A 106 -1.14 7.37 6.52
C THR A 106 -0.58 7.57 7.92
N LEU A 107 -0.38 8.81 8.34
CA LEU A 107 0.11 9.08 9.68
C LEU A 107 -0.89 8.69 10.78
N LEU A 108 -2.19 8.89 10.54
CA LEU A 108 -3.26 8.68 11.51
C LEU A 108 -4.17 7.52 11.10
N ASP A 109 -4.78 6.90 12.11
CA ASP A 109 -5.79 5.86 11.94
C ASP A 109 -7.11 6.45 11.45
N TRP A 110 -7.67 5.88 10.38
CA TRP A 110 -8.95 6.28 9.79
C TRP A 110 -10.07 5.26 10.07
N GLY A 111 -9.85 4.36 11.05
CA GLY A 111 -10.79 3.33 11.46
C GLY A 111 -11.07 2.31 10.36
N GLY A 112 -12.29 1.78 10.34
CA GLY A 112 -12.71 0.73 9.41
C GLY A 112 -12.63 1.06 7.91
N THR A 113 -12.32 2.31 7.56
CA THR A 113 -12.05 2.70 6.17
C THR A 113 -10.71 2.19 5.64
N GLN A 114 -9.79 1.80 6.54
CA GLN A 114 -8.51 1.16 6.25
C GLN A 114 -8.64 -0.36 6.12
N ASP A 115 -9.82 -0.92 6.37
CA ASP A 115 -10.09 -2.32 6.16
C ASP A 115 -10.00 -2.69 4.67
N SER A 116 -9.34 -3.81 4.37
CA SER A 116 -9.12 -4.20 2.98
C SER A 116 -10.42 -4.63 2.26
N MET A 117 -11.44 -5.10 2.97
CA MET A 117 -12.77 -5.38 2.40
C MET A 117 -13.42 -4.10 1.87
N VAL A 118 -13.26 -2.99 2.57
CA VAL A 118 -13.80 -1.68 2.13
C VAL A 118 -13.14 -1.27 0.81
N LEU A 119 -11.82 -1.33 0.73
CA LEU A 119 -11.11 -1.01 -0.51
C LEU A 119 -11.41 -1.99 -1.64
N ARG A 120 -11.52 -3.29 -1.34
CA ARG A 120 -11.86 -4.32 -2.33
C ARG A 120 -13.29 -4.19 -2.84
N GLY A 121 -14.23 -3.71 -2.03
CA GLY A 121 -15.60 -3.44 -2.46
C GLY A 121 -15.72 -2.17 -3.29
N ILE A 122 -14.99 -1.11 -2.94
CA ILE A 122 -15.15 0.21 -3.54
C ILE A 122 -14.27 0.41 -4.78
N ALA A 123 -13.02 -0.07 -4.78
CA ALA A 123 -12.09 0.17 -5.88
C ALA A 123 -12.58 -0.35 -7.24
N PRO A 124 -13.13 -1.58 -7.38
CA PRO A 124 -13.62 -2.07 -8.68
C PRO A 124 -14.78 -1.26 -9.25
N VAL A 125 -15.58 -0.63 -8.39
CA VAL A 125 -16.74 0.18 -8.80
C VAL A 125 -16.33 1.59 -9.21
N LEU A 126 -15.36 2.17 -8.49
CA LEU A 126 -14.93 3.55 -8.75
C LEU A 126 -13.95 3.66 -9.91
N ILE A 127 -13.03 2.70 -10.08
CA ILE A 127 -11.95 2.85 -11.05
C ILE A 127 -12.50 2.77 -12.48
N GLY A 128 -12.09 3.72 -13.32
CA GLY A 128 -12.66 3.92 -14.65
C GLY A 128 -14.01 4.66 -14.67
N SER A 129 -14.66 4.85 -13.52
CA SER A 129 -15.92 5.61 -13.41
C SER A 129 -15.68 7.13 -13.33
N SER A 130 -16.75 7.89 -13.59
CA SER A 130 -16.78 9.34 -13.39
C SER A 130 -17.82 9.70 -12.34
N LEU A 131 -17.40 10.42 -11.31
CA LEU A 131 -18.26 10.88 -10.23
C LEU A 131 -18.82 12.26 -10.54
N ASN A 132 -20.10 12.45 -10.23
CA ASN A 132 -20.78 13.72 -10.32
C ASN A 132 -21.53 13.99 -9.01
N TYR A 133 -21.52 15.25 -8.55
CA TYR A 133 -22.24 15.68 -7.36
C TYR A 133 -23.11 16.89 -7.71
N PRO A 134 -24.43 16.71 -7.82
CA PRO A 134 -25.35 17.81 -8.09
C PRO A 134 -25.23 18.90 -7.03
N ASN A 135 -25.24 20.17 -7.45
CA ASN A 135 -25.13 21.35 -6.58
C ASN A 135 -23.80 21.45 -5.80
N ALA A 136 -22.73 20.86 -6.33
CA ALA A 136 -21.39 21.01 -5.78
C ALA A 136 -20.93 22.48 -5.76
N THR A 137 -20.25 22.87 -4.68
CA THR A 137 -19.54 24.16 -4.64
C THR A 137 -18.37 24.17 -5.62
N GLU A 138 -17.83 25.35 -5.93
CA GLU A 138 -16.69 25.47 -6.85
C GLU A 138 -15.47 24.63 -6.38
N ASP A 139 -15.21 24.60 -5.08
CA ASP A 139 -14.12 23.81 -4.50
C ASP A 139 -14.38 22.31 -4.60
N GLN A 140 -15.62 21.87 -4.38
CA GLN A 140 -16.02 20.47 -4.56
C GLN A 140 -15.91 20.05 -6.04
N ILE A 141 -16.23 20.93 -6.99
CA ILE A 141 -16.05 20.67 -8.43
C ILE A 141 -14.56 20.44 -8.75
N LYS A 142 -13.66 21.26 -8.19
CA LYS A 142 -12.20 21.08 -8.36
C LYS A 142 -11.72 19.76 -7.76
N GLN A 143 -12.23 19.38 -6.58
CA GLN A 143 -11.92 18.10 -5.93
C GLN A 143 -12.43 16.90 -6.74
N LEU A 144 -13.68 16.95 -7.23
CA LEU A 144 -14.25 15.94 -8.13
C LEU A 144 -13.42 15.77 -9.38
N ALA A 145 -13.04 16.87 -10.04
CA ALA A 145 -12.21 16.82 -11.25
C ALA A 145 -10.85 16.14 -10.96
N LYS A 146 -10.26 16.38 -9.79
CA LYS A 146 -9.01 15.71 -9.38
C LYS A 146 -9.22 14.22 -9.14
N VAL A 147 -10.31 13.83 -8.48
CA VAL A 147 -10.63 12.41 -8.25
C VAL A 147 -10.94 11.70 -9.55
N ASN A 148 -11.77 12.26 -10.43
CA ASN A 148 -12.10 11.65 -11.72
C ASN A 148 -10.86 11.46 -12.60
N ARG A 149 -9.93 12.42 -12.62
CA ARG A 149 -8.62 12.22 -13.28
C ARG A 149 -7.83 11.06 -12.68
N THR A 150 -7.89 10.89 -11.35
CA THR A 150 -7.23 9.78 -10.65
C THR A 150 -7.88 8.44 -10.99
N LEU A 151 -9.21 8.37 -11.00
CA LEU A 151 -9.98 7.16 -11.37
C LEU A 151 -9.74 6.75 -12.82
N SER A 152 -9.73 7.72 -13.74
CA SER A 152 -9.41 7.49 -15.14
C SER A 152 -7.98 6.97 -15.31
N ALA A 153 -7.00 7.60 -14.65
CA ALA A 153 -5.62 7.14 -14.70
C ALA A 153 -5.45 5.73 -14.12
N LEU A 154 -6.10 5.42 -13.00
CA LEU A 154 -6.09 4.06 -12.42
C LEU A 154 -6.70 3.04 -13.39
N GLY A 155 -7.76 3.39 -14.12
CA GLY A 155 -8.36 2.53 -15.14
C GLY A 155 -7.38 2.24 -16.29
N THR A 156 -6.69 3.27 -16.79
CA THR A 156 -5.62 3.10 -17.79
C THR A 156 -4.49 2.22 -17.26
N GLN A 157 -4.04 2.45 -16.02
CA GLN A 157 -2.99 1.63 -15.40
C GLN A 157 -3.40 0.16 -15.28
N GLN A 158 -4.66 -0.13 -14.96
CA GLN A 158 -5.17 -1.51 -14.89
C GLN A 158 -5.17 -2.18 -16.25
N ALA A 159 -5.64 -1.49 -17.29
CA ALA A 159 -5.59 -2.02 -18.65
C ALA A 159 -4.16 -2.36 -19.07
N GLU A 160 -3.20 -1.47 -18.82
CA GLU A 160 -1.78 -1.73 -19.09
C GLU A 160 -1.20 -2.90 -18.28
N LEU A 161 -1.59 -3.05 -17.01
CA LEU A 161 -1.14 -4.17 -16.18
C LEU A 161 -1.64 -5.51 -16.71
N LEU A 162 -2.89 -5.56 -17.20
CA LEU A 162 -3.44 -6.75 -17.84
C LEU A 162 -2.67 -7.10 -19.12
N GLU A 163 -2.34 -6.12 -19.96
CA GLU A 163 -1.51 -6.32 -21.15
C GLU A 163 -0.09 -6.83 -20.81
N LEU A 164 0.43 -6.43 -19.65
CA LEU A 164 1.71 -6.91 -19.11
C LEU A 164 1.61 -8.26 -18.38
N GLY A 165 0.46 -8.94 -18.44
CA GLY A 165 0.26 -10.29 -17.91
C GLY A 165 -0.06 -10.36 -16.42
N VAL A 166 -0.50 -9.26 -15.79
CA VAL A 166 -1.08 -9.33 -14.43
C VAL A 166 -2.46 -9.97 -14.51
N GLU A 167 -2.71 -10.96 -13.66
CA GLU A 167 -4.00 -11.63 -13.60
C GLU A 167 -5.11 -10.65 -13.16
N PRO A 168 -6.32 -10.69 -13.74
CA PRO A 168 -7.42 -9.80 -13.37
C PRO A 168 -7.75 -9.83 -11.87
N ARG A 169 -7.68 -11.01 -11.25
CA ARG A 169 -7.91 -11.19 -9.81
C ARG A 169 -6.88 -10.48 -8.94
N ASP A 170 -5.71 -10.14 -9.49
CA ASP A 170 -4.58 -9.56 -8.74
C ASP A 170 -4.54 -8.03 -8.80
N LEU A 171 -5.37 -7.39 -9.63
CA LEU A 171 -5.37 -5.93 -9.85
C LEU A 171 -5.64 -5.08 -8.60
N HIS A 172 -6.35 -5.64 -7.61
CA HIS A 172 -6.67 -4.94 -6.35
C HIS A 172 -6.29 -5.75 -5.11
N THR A 173 -5.97 -7.04 -5.26
CA THR A 173 -5.64 -7.88 -4.10
C THR A 173 -4.26 -7.56 -3.55
N ASN A 174 -3.39 -6.91 -4.33
CA ASN A 174 -2.09 -6.43 -3.91
C ASN A 174 -2.12 -5.02 -3.29
N TRP A 175 -3.31 -4.44 -3.07
CA TRP A 175 -3.45 -3.15 -2.43
C TRP A 175 -3.59 -3.32 -0.92
N SER A 176 -2.96 -2.44 -0.17
CA SER A 176 -3.12 -2.31 1.27
C SER A 176 -3.08 -0.85 1.65
N PHE A 177 -3.86 -0.50 2.67
CA PHE A 177 -3.95 0.85 3.19
C PHE A 177 -4.03 0.77 4.70
N MET A 178 -3.08 1.40 5.39
CA MET A 178 -3.05 1.37 6.85
C MET A 178 -2.46 2.65 7.41
N SER A 179 -2.59 2.83 8.71
CA SER A 179 -1.92 3.91 9.43
C SER A 179 -0.55 3.50 9.94
N VAL A 180 0.29 4.47 10.32
CA VAL A 180 1.57 4.20 11.00
C VAL A 180 1.36 3.36 12.28
N PRO A 181 0.39 3.65 13.17
CA PRO A 181 0.10 2.78 14.32
C PRO A 181 -0.22 1.33 13.94
N GLN A 182 -1.09 1.11 12.95
CA GLN A 182 -1.44 -0.24 12.46
C GLN A 182 -0.20 -0.95 11.89
N LEU A 183 0.62 -0.25 11.11
CA LEU A 183 1.87 -0.79 10.58
C LEU A 183 2.88 -1.13 11.69
N MET A 184 2.98 -0.31 12.75
CA MET A 184 3.81 -0.64 13.91
C MET A 184 3.32 -1.89 14.64
N ALA A 185 1.99 -2.03 14.79
CA ALA A 185 1.38 -3.22 15.39
C ALA A 185 1.63 -4.45 14.52
N LEU A 186 1.47 -4.34 13.20
CA LEU A 186 1.77 -5.41 12.23
C LEU A 186 3.23 -5.86 12.32
N LEU A 187 4.15 -4.92 12.51
CA LEU A 187 5.57 -5.22 12.64
C LEU A 187 5.94 -5.80 14.01
N ASN A 188 4.99 -5.93 14.94
CA ASN A 188 5.24 -6.67 16.16
C ASN A 188 5.46 -8.16 15.84
N GLY A 189 6.46 -8.78 16.46
CA GLY A 189 6.92 -10.14 16.08
C GLY A 189 7.56 -10.30 14.68
N VAL A 190 7.65 -9.24 13.87
CA VAL A 190 8.34 -9.30 12.56
C VAL A 190 9.85 -9.07 12.75
N HIS A 191 10.67 -9.84 12.04
CA HIS A 191 12.13 -9.87 12.22
C HIS A 191 12.95 -9.74 10.93
N ASN A 192 12.30 -9.72 9.77
CA ASN A 192 12.93 -9.54 8.45
C ASN A 192 11.86 -9.20 7.40
N ALA A 193 12.30 -8.92 6.16
CA ALA A 193 11.41 -8.50 5.08
C ALA A 193 10.40 -9.61 4.70
N ASP A 194 10.79 -10.88 4.74
CA ASP A 194 9.92 -12.01 4.42
C ASP A 194 8.80 -12.23 5.43
N SER A 195 9.12 -12.13 6.73
CA SER A 195 8.11 -12.17 7.79
C SER A 195 7.19 -10.96 7.73
N PHE A 196 7.68 -9.78 7.32
CA PHE A 196 6.84 -8.62 7.05
C PHE A 196 5.86 -8.88 5.90
N TYR A 197 6.35 -9.41 4.77
CA TYR A 197 5.51 -9.76 3.63
C TYR A 197 4.43 -10.80 4.01
N THR A 198 4.81 -11.82 4.77
CA THR A 198 3.86 -12.82 5.26
C THR A 198 2.80 -12.19 6.16
N ALA A 199 3.20 -11.38 7.15
CA ALA A 199 2.28 -10.70 8.06
C ALA A 199 1.30 -9.79 7.32
N LEU A 200 1.79 -8.97 6.37
CA LEU A 200 0.97 -8.07 5.55
C LEU A 200 -0.09 -8.85 4.75
N ARG A 201 0.27 -10.03 4.22
CA ARG A 201 -0.69 -10.86 3.48
C ARG A 201 -1.70 -11.53 4.39
N SER A 202 -1.32 -11.94 5.59
CA SER A 202 -2.22 -12.59 6.55
C SER A 202 -3.36 -11.67 6.97
N VAL A 203 -3.06 -10.44 7.40
CA VAL A 203 -4.08 -9.46 7.81
C VAL A 203 -4.99 -9.03 6.65
N ARG A 204 -4.54 -9.20 5.40
CA ARG A 204 -5.35 -8.94 4.20
C ARG A 204 -6.27 -10.11 3.81
N SER A 205 -6.05 -11.30 4.38
CA SER A 205 -6.81 -12.51 4.03
C SER A 205 -7.81 -12.91 5.10
N VAL A 206 -7.61 -12.49 6.35
CA VAL A 206 -8.49 -12.80 7.47
C VAL A 206 -9.40 -11.62 7.72
N HIS A 207 -10.71 -11.83 7.58
CA HIS A 207 -11.71 -10.80 7.87
C HIS A 207 -12.73 -11.31 8.87
N THR A 208 -12.95 -10.50 9.91
CA THR A 208 -13.92 -10.81 10.98
C THR A 208 -15.23 -10.05 10.80
N GLY A 209 -15.29 -9.12 9.84
CA GLY A 209 -16.41 -8.20 9.65
C GLY A 209 -16.49 -7.10 10.71
N SER A 210 -15.53 -7.02 11.64
CA SER A 210 -15.46 -5.98 12.67
C SER A 210 -15.04 -4.61 12.13
N LEU A 211 -14.37 -4.59 10.97
CA LEU A 211 -13.67 -3.42 10.44
C LEU A 211 -12.60 -2.88 11.39
N ASP A 212 -12.08 -3.73 12.29
CA ASP A 212 -11.02 -3.40 13.23
C ASP A 212 -9.76 -4.21 12.91
N PHE A 213 -8.76 -3.49 12.38
CA PHE A 213 -7.44 -4.04 12.07
C PHE A 213 -6.79 -4.75 13.25
N TYR A 214 -6.90 -4.20 14.47
CA TYR A 214 -6.24 -4.78 15.65
C TYR A 214 -6.92 -6.07 16.08
N GLN A 215 -8.25 -6.16 15.89
CA GLN A 215 -8.95 -7.41 16.07
C GLN A 215 -8.46 -8.43 15.04
N GLU A 216 -8.45 -8.11 13.75
CA GLU A 216 -7.95 -9.01 12.69
C GLU A 216 -6.51 -9.48 12.95
N LEU A 217 -5.63 -8.58 13.40
CA LEU A 217 -4.25 -8.90 13.78
C LEU A 217 -4.19 -9.88 14.96
N ALA A 218 -5.08 -9.76 15.95
CA ALA A 218 -5.11 -10.64 17.12
C ALA A 218 -5.55 -12.08 16.80
N TRP A 219 -6.25 -12.30 15.67
CA TRP A 219 -6.57 -13.65 15.19
C TRP A 219 -5.35 -14.36 14.58
N TRP A 220 -4.22 -13.68 14.42
CA TRP A 220 -2.96 -14.27 14.01
C TRP A 220 -2.12 -14.61 15.25
N PRO A 221 -2.05 -15.88 15.68
CA PRO A 221 -1.28 -16.24 16.86
C PRO A 221 0.23 -16.03 16.64
N ASP A 222 0.94 -15.65 17.72
CA ASP A 222 2.40 -15.43 17.77
C ASP A 222 3.24 -16.58 17.17
N THR A 223 2.69 -17.79 17.11
CA THR A 223 3.34 -18.99 16.55
C THR A 223 3.68 -18.88 15.06
N ALA A 224 3.07 -17.94 14.32
CA ALA A 224 3.40 -17.69 12.93
C ALA A 224 4.40 -16.53 12.73
N LEU A 225 4.81 -15.87 13.81
CA LEU A 225 5.83 -14.81 13.86
C LEU A 225 7.15 -15.30 14.50
N SER A 226 7.10 -16.39 15.26
CA SER A 226 8.30 -17.11 15.71
C SER A 226 8.95 -17.87 14.54
N GLY A 227 10.05 -17.35 14.01
CA GLY A 227 11.05 -18.19 13.35
C GLY A 227 11.58 -19.26 14.32
N PRO A 228 12.32 -20.28 13.86
CA PRO A 228 12.83 -21.32 14.75
C PRO A 228 13.59 -20.66 15.90
N ALA A 229 13.25 -21.05 17.13
CA ALA A 229 13.98 -20.64 18.30
C ALA A 229 15.45 -20.98 18.07
N ILE A 230 16.33 -19.99 18.19
CA ILE A 230 17.76 -20.27 18.27
C ILE A 230 17.94 -20.90 19.64
N ASP A 231 18.08 -22.22 19.66
CA ASP A 231 18.50 -22.96 20.84
C ASP A 231 19.82 -22.35 21.33
N THR A 232 19.76 -21.72 22.49
CA THR A 232 20.92 -21.12 23.16
C THR A 232 21.49 -22.06 24.23
N GLU A 233 21.05 -23.32 24.27
CA GLU A 233 21.58 -24.36 25.15
C GLU A 233 22.61 -25.26 24.44
N THR A 234 23.76 -24.71 24.05
CA THR A 234 25.03 -25.48 23.95
C THR A 234 26.25 -24.54 24.01
N LEU A 235 26.28 -23.61 24.97
CA LEU A 235 27.50 -22.84 25.28
C LEU A 235 27.87 -22.86 26.77
N GLU A 236 27.43 -23.86 27.52
CA GLU A 236 27.97 -24.16 28.84
C GLU A 236 28.19 -25.67 28.99
N SER A 237 29.34 -26.13 28.49
CA SER A 237 30.06 -27.27 29.06
C SER A 237 31.52 -27.19 28.62
N GLU A 238 32.28 -26.35 29.35
CA GLU A 238 33.65 -26.72 29.74
C GLU A 238 33.61 -27.87 30.75
#